data_AF-A0A4R6L9Z4-F1
#
_entry.id   AF-A0A4R6L9Z4-F1
#
_cell.length_a   1.000
_cell.length_b   1.000
_cell.length_c   1.000
_cell.angle_alpha   90.00
_cell.angle_beta   90.00
_cell.angle_gamma   90.00
#
_symmetry.space_group_name_H-M   'P 1'
#
loop_
_entity.id
_entity.type
_entity.pdbx_description
1 polymer ?
#
loop_
_entity_poly.entity_id
_entity_poly.type
_entity_poly.pdbx_seq_one_letter_code
_entity_poly.pdbx_strand_id
1 'polypeptide(L)'
;MRYLLILHKGLRADVDALSAAREQDPQGDAAKEYVAVIKALIALQEGREAEYGGKRLTSGPSSYDLRDCAELKVPVFDEYKDDGWPLGPSHRLTYREFDPLPRVEDGRVVADPDAQPYRHVVAFVHRADDPAAVTGDRLGRTRGLLEPELHGLGGGERPSVGPQREGAPTTPHRIPVPGDLLKAAQILRDSPPAGTAPKPAAAPQANVSRPSAPGTSKSKDR
;
A
#
# COMPACT_ATOMS: atom_id res chain seq x y z
N MET A 1 1.83 0.83 -16.16
CA MET A 1 0.78 1.33 -15.26
C MET A 1 1.39 1.56 -13.89
N ARG A 2 1.03 2.61 -13.17
CA ARG A 2 1.57 2.89 -11.82
C ARG A 2 0.45 2.79 -10.78
N TYR A 3 0.75 2.21 -9.63
CA TYR A 3 -0.17 2.04 -8.51
C TYR A 3 0.14 3.03 -7.39
N LEU A 4 -0.92 3.51 -6.72
CA LEU A 4 -0.79 4.26 -5.47
C LEU A 4 -0.70 3.28 -4.30
N LEU A 5 0.36 3.36 -3.49
CA LEU A 5 0.57 2.45 -2.38
C LEU A 5 0.06 3.05 -1.07
N ILE A 6 -0.77 2.29 -0.36
CA ILE A 6 -1.17 2.53 1.02
C ILE A 6 -0.46 1.47 1.87
N LEU A 7 0.30 1.88 2.89
CA LEU A 7 0.91 0.95 3.82
C LEU A 7 -0.02 0.76 5.03
N HIS A 8 -0.24 -0.49 5.42
CA HIS A 8 -0.88 -0.80 6.69
C HIS A 8 -0.10 -0.18 7.85
N LYS A 9 -0.78 0.34 8.88
CA LYS A 9 -0.16 1.03 10.01
C LYS A 9 0.96 0.21 10.67
N GLY A 10 0.76 -1.10 10.80
CA GLY A 10 1.76 -2.03 11.35
C GLY A 10 2.98 -2.14 10.45
N LEU A 11 2.78 -2.33 9.14
CA LEU A 11 3.89 -2.38 8.19
C LEU A 11 4.66 -1.07 8.14
N ARG A 12 3.96 0.07 8.24
CA ARG A 12 4.63 1.37 8.27
C ARG A 12 5.57 1.47 9.47
N ALA A 13 5.11 1.08 10.66
CA ALA A 13 5.95 1.05 11.85
C ALA A 13 7.14 0.10 11.69
N ASP A 14 6.94 -1.09 11.09
CA ASP A 14 8.03 -2.05 10.84
C ASP A 14 9.08 -1.45 9.90
N VAL A 15 8.66 -0.82 8.79
CA VAL A 15 9.57 -0.20 7.81
C VAL A 15 10.33 0.98 8.43
N ASP A 16 9.66 1.80 9.25
CA ASP A 16 10.30 2.91 9.95
C ASP A 16 11.35 2.39 10.96
N ALA A 17 11.06 1.29 11.66
CA ALA A 17 12.00 0.62 12.57
C ALA A 17 13.21 0.02 11.82
N LEU A 18 12.98 -0.63 10.68
CA LEU A 18 14.06 -1.13 9.82
C LEU A 18 14.95 -0.01 9.29
N SER A 19 14.35 1.14 8.93
CA SER A 19 15.11 2.33 8.51
C SER A 19 16.01 2.84 9.63
N ALA A 20 15.47 2.98 10.84
CA ALA A 20 16.23 3.43 12.00
C ALA A 20 17.37 2.45 12.36
N ALA A 21 17.11 1.14 12.31
CA ALA A 21 18.12 0.12 12.54
C ALA A 21 19.23 0.16 11.48
N ARG A 22 18.87 0.36 10.21
CA ARG A 22 19.83 0.54 9.11
C ARG A 22 20.73 1.76 9.30
N GLU A 23 20.22 2.85 9.85
CA GLU A 23 21.03 4.04 10.12
C GLU A 23 22.11 3.76 11.19
N GLN A 24 21.81 2.89 12.14
CA GLN A 24 22.73 2.49 13.20
C GLN A 24 23.75 1.45 12.71
N ASP A 25 23.30 0.47 11.91
CA ASP A 25 24.14 -0.55 11.29
C ASP A 25 23.77 -0.75 9.81
N PRO A 26 24.44 -0.05 8.89
CA PRO A 26 24.15 -0.12 7.46
C PRO A 26 24.44 -1.48 6.80
N GLN A 27 25.17 -2.38 7.48
CA GLN A 27 25.52 -3.71 6.96
C GLN A 27 24.79 -4.85 7.69
N GLY A 28 24.06 -4.53 8.76
CA GLY A 28 23.29 -5.47 9.54
C GLY A 28 22.10 -6.07 8.80
N ASP A 29 21.49 -7.09 9.39
CA ASP A 29 20.37 -7.82 8.78
C ASP A 29 19.14 -6.93 8.55
N ALA A 30 18.84 -6.02 9.48
CA ALA A 30 17.78 -5.02 9.32
C ALA A 30 18.00 -4.11 8.11
N ALA A 31 19.25 -3.81 7.75
CA ALA A 31 19.56 -3.02 6.55
C ALA A 31 19.25 -3.81 5.27
N LYS A 32 19.52 -5.12 5.24
CA LYS A 32 19.17 -6.00 4.11
C LYS A 32 17.65 -6.09 3.95
N GLU A 33 16.93 -6.30 5.06
CA GLU A 33 15.46 -6.30 5.09
C GLU A 33 14.88 -4.97 4.60
N TYR A 34 15.41 -3.84 5.09
CA TYR A 34 14.99 -2.50 4.64
C TYR A 34 15.17 -2.33 3.13
N VAL A 35 16.35 -2.66 2.60
CA VAL A 35 16.61 -2.54 1.16
C VAL A 35 15.66 -3.43 0.36
N ALA A 36 15.42 -4.65 0.83
CA ALA A 36 14.54 -5.60 0.16
C ALA A 36 13.07 -5.16 0.17
N VAL A 37 12.54 -4.68 1.30
CA VAL A 37 11.15 -4.19 1.37
C VAL A 37 10.97 -2.95 0.49
N ILE A 38 11.93 -2.01 0.47
CA ILE A 38 11.85 -0.83 -0.41
C ILE A 38 11.85 -1.24 -1.89
N LYS A 39 12.71 -2.18 -2.30
CA LYS A 39 12.72 -2.71 -3.68
C LYS A 39 11.39 -3.39 -4.04
N ALA A 40 10.83 -4.18 -3.12
CA ALA A 40 9.54 -4.84 -3.35
C ALA A 40 8.38 -3.84 -3.43
N LEU A 41 8.39 -2.77 -2.61
CA LEU A 41 7.42 -1.68 -2.69
C LEU A 41 7.52 -0.93 -4.03
N ILE A 42 8.72 -0.61 -4.50
CA ILE A 42 8.91 0.03 -5.82
C ILE A 42 8.37 -0.88 -6.93
N ALA A 43 8.69 -2.17 -6.89
CA ALA A 43 8.17 -3.12 -7.88
C ALA A 43 6.64 -3.20 -7.85
N LEU A 44 6.00 -3.21 -6.66
CA LEU A 44 4.54 -3.15 -6.56
C LEU A 44 3.96 -1.85 -7.11
N GLN A 45 4.61 -0.72 -6.87
CA GLN A 45 4.17 0.56 -7.43
C GLN A 45 4.23 0.56 -8.96
N GLU A 46 5.21 -0.12 -9.55
CA GLU A 46 5.45 -0.16 -11.00
C GLU A 46 4.71 -1.31 -11.72
N GLY A 47 3.98 -2.16 -11.00
CA GLY A 47 3.30 -3.32 -11.57
C GLY A 47 4.25 -4.46 -11.96
N ARG A 48 5.39 -4.58 -11.27
CA ARG A 48 6.46 -5.56 -11.51
C ARG A 48 6.43 -6.73 -10.51
N GLU A 49 5.27 -7.03 -9.93
CA GLU A 49 5.07 -8.17 -9.00
C GLU A 49 5.49 -9.53 -9.59
N ALA A 50 5.40 -9.69 -10.92
CA ALA A 50 5.76 -10.91 -11.61
C ALA A 50 7.24 -11.31 -11.40
N GLU A 51 8.12 -10.34 -11.11
CA GLU A 51 9.54 -10.60 -10.82
C GLU A 51 9.77 -11.41 -9.54
N TYR A 52 8.79 -11.46 -8.64
CA TYR A 52 8.91 -12.08 -7.32
C TYR A 52 8.23 -13.44 -7.21
N GLY A 53 7.75 -14.03 -8.31
CA GLY A 53 7.19 -15.40 -8.33
C GLY A 53 6.06 -15.63 -7.31
N GLY A 54 5.26 -14.58 -7.09
CA GLY A 54 4.17 -14.52 -6.12
C GLY A 54 2.95 -15.38 -6.45
N LYS A 55 1.93 -15.34 -5.59
CA LYS A 55 0.64 -16.00 -5.82
C LYS A 55 -0.50 -15.26 -5.13
N ARG A 56 -1.72 -15.47 -5.64
CA ARG A 56 -2.95 -15.11 -4.90
C ARG A 56 -3.09 -15.99 -3.66
N LEU A 57 -3.56 -15.40 -2.57
CA LEU A 57 -3.87 -16.11 -1.35
C LEU A 57 -5.32 -16.64 -1.39
N THR A 58 -5.62 -17.60 -0.53
CA THR A 58 -6.89 -18.31 -0.52
C THR A 58 -7.52 -18.26 0.87
N SER A 59 -8.68 -18.89 1.02
CA SER A 59 -9.30 -19.19 2.31
C SER A 59 -9.24 -20.70 2.61
N GLY A 60 -9.51 -21.07 3.84
CA GLY A 60 -9.57 -22.47 4.28
C GLY A 60 -10.24 -22.60 5.66
N PRO A 61 -10.73 -23.79 6.05
CA PRO A 61 -11.47 -24.00 7.30
C PRO A 61 -10.71 -23.57 8.57
N SER A 62 -9.38 -23.58 8.53
CA SER A 62 -8.49 -23.19 9.63
C SER A 62 -7.62 -21.97 9.30
N SER A 63 -7.90 -21.30 8.19
CA SER A 63 -7.11 -20.17 7.68
C SER A 63 -7.94 -18.88 7.73
N TYR A 64 -7.26 -17.73 7.69
CA TYR A 64 -7.92 -16.46 7.41
C TYR A 64 -8.44 -16.46 5.98
N ASP A 65 -9.57 -15.80 5.72
CA ASP A 65 -10.05 -15.59 4.36
C ASP A 65 -9.22 -14.51 3.67
N LEU A 66 -8.24 -14.90 2.84
CA LEU A 66 -7.31 -13.99 2.15
C LEU A 66 -7.51 -13.93 0.63
N ARG A 67 -8.73 -14.23 0.14
CA ARG A 67 -9.00 -14.33 -1.30
C ARG A 67 -8.78 -13.04 -2.11
N ASP A 68 -8.83 -11.89 -1.46
CA ASP A 68 -8.50 -10.56 -2.02
C ASP A 68 -7.03 -10.16 -1.88
N CYS A 69 -6.18 -11.06 -1.36
CA CYS A 69 -4.77 -10.80 -1.13
C CYS A 69 -3.88 -11.59 -2.10
N ALA A 70 -2.68 -11.08 -2.32
CA ALA A 70 -1.59 -11.80 -2.96
C ALA A 70 -0.29 -11.62 -2.18
N GLU A 71 0.68 -12.50 -2.43
CA GLU A 71 2.03 -12.42 -1.87
C GLU A 71 3.08 -12.23 -2.96
N LEU A 72 4.16 -11.51 -2.63
CA LEU A 72 5.45 -11.55 -3.31
C LEU A 72 6.43 -12.40 -2.50
N LYS A 73 7.28 -13.19 -3.16
CA LYS A 73 8.36 -13.93 -2.51
C LYS A 73 9.65 -13.12 -2.60
N VAL A 74 9.97 -12.39 -1.54
CA VAL A 74 11.08 -11.41 -1.53
C VAL A 74 12.35 -12.08 -1.01
N PRO A 75 13.43 -12.13 -1.82
CA PRO A 75 14.72 -12.64 -1.35
C PRO A 75 15.39 -11.60 -0.47
N VAL A 76 15.83 -12.01 0.73
CA VAL A 76 16.55 -11.16 1.69
C VAL A 76 17.80 -11.87 2.17
N PHE A 77 17.61 -13.03 2.78
CA PHE A 77 18.64 -13.97 3.22
C PHE A 77 18.64 -15.21 2.34
N ASP A 78 19.85 -15.69 2.03
CA ASP A 78 20.08 -17.01 1.47
C ASP A 78 20.04 -18.04 2.59
N GLU A 79 19.03 -18.91 2.53
CA GLU A 79 18.79 -19.90 3.57
C GLU A 79 18.72 -21.29 2.95
N TYR A 80 19.24 -22.26 3.68
CA TYR A 80 19.43 -23.62 3.20
C TYR A 80 18.83 -24.61 4.20
N LYS A 81 18.36 -25.74 3.70
CA LYS A 81 18.01 -26.92 4.49
C LYS A 81 19.28 -27.58 5.04
N ASP A 82 19.11 -28.49 5.99
CA ASP A 82 20.19 -29.31 6.55
C ASP A 82 20.94 -30.14 5.48
N ASP A 83 20.26 -30.48 4.39
CA ASP A 83 20.82 -31.20 3.23
C ASP A 83 21.50 -30.28 2.19
N GLY A 84 21.61 -28.98 2.49
CA GLY A 84 22.27 -27.97 1.65
C GLY A 84 21.41 -27.38 0.53
N TRP A 85 20.14 -27.81 0.37
CA TRP A 85 19.27 -27.24 -0.65
C TRP A 85 18.71 -25.87 -0.26
N PRO A 86 18.67 -24.88 -1.18
CA PRO A 86 18.12 -23.55 -0.88
C PRO A 86 16.62 -23.63 -0.57
N LEU A 87 16.21 -22.92 0.49
CA LEU A 87 14.81 -22.80 0.92
C LEU A 87 14.01 -21.78 0.09
N GLY A 88 14.66 -21.09 -0.83
CA GLY A 88 14.08 -20.03 -1.65
C GLY A 88 13.92 -18.72 -0.87
N PRO A 89 13.15 -17.75 -1.41
CA PRO A 89 13.04 -16.42 -0.81
C PRO A 89 12.60 -16.49 0.66
N SER A 90 13.33 -15.80 1.52
CA SER A 90 13.12 -15.78 2.98
C SER A 90 11.90 -14.99 3.41
N HIS A 91 11.49 -13.96 2.66
CA HIS A 91 10.40 -13.08 3.08
C HIS A 91 9.17 -13.18 2.18
N ARG A 92 8.02 -12.82 2.75
CA ARG A 92 6.78 -12.61 1.99
C ARG A 92 6.27 -11.20 2.23
N LEU A 93 5.92 -10.52 1.14
CA LEU A 93 5.21 -9.25 1.18
C LEU A 93 3.77 -9.49 0.72
N THR A 94 2.80 -9.17 1.55
CA THR A 94 1.37 -9.36 1.22
C THR A 94 0.67 -8.05 0.93
N TYR A 95 -0.26 -8.07 -0.03
CA TYR A 95 -0.97 -6.88 -0.45
C TYR A 95 -2.35 -7.19 -1.02
N ARG A 96 -3.20 -6.16 -1.07
CA ARG A 96 -4.53 -6.13 -1.72
C ARG A 96 -4.53 -5.09 -2.84
N GLU A 97 -5.42 -5.22 -3.82
CA GLU A 97 -5.56 -4.27 -4.93
C GLU A 97 -6.99 -3.72 -5.01
N PHE A 98 -7.11 -2.42 -5.31
CA PHE A 98 -8.39 -1.73 -5.37
C PHE A 98 -8.57 -0.91 -6.63
N ASP A 99 -9.84 -0.73 -6.99
CA ASP A 99 -10.25 0.16 -8.06
C ASP A 99 -9.81 1.60 -7.81
N PRO A 100 -9.50 2.36 -8.88
CA PRO A 100 -9.32 3.79 -8.78
C PRO A 100 -10.57 4.44 -8.17
N LEU A 101 -10.37 5.53 -7.41
CA LEU A 101 -11.48 6.30 -6.87
C LEU A 101 -12.10 7.10 -8.02
N PRO A 102 -13.44 7.15 -8.12
CA PRO A 102 -14.08 7.99 -9.11
C PRO A 102 -13.83 9.47 -8.81
N ARG A 103 -14.01 10.30 -9.83
CA ARG A 103 -13.95 11.75 -9.72
C ARG A 103 -15.36 12.32 -9.64
N VAL A 104 -15.52 13.45 -8.96
CA VAL A 104 -16.76 14.23 -8.99
C VAL A 104 -16.57 15.41 -9.94
N GLU A 105 -17.39 15.47 -10.99
CA GLU A 105 -17.45 16.58 -11.94
C GLU A 105 -18.89 17.09 -11.99
N ASP A 106 -19.09 18.39 -11.76
CA ASP A 106 -20.41 19.05 -11.74
C ASP A 106 -21.48 18.33 -10.90
N GLY A 107 -21.07 17.78 -9.74
CA GLY A 107 -21.95 17.05 -8.83
C GLY A 107 -22.28 15.61 -9.27
N ARG A 108 -21.63 15.09 -10.31
CA ARG A 108 -21.80 13.71 -10.80
C ARG A 108 -20.54 12.90 -10.56
N VAL A 109 -20.73 11.63 -10.21
CA VAL A 109 -19.64 10.65 -10.10
C VAL A 109 -19.31 10.16 -11.51
N VAL A 110 -18.10 10.44 -11.97
CA VAL A 110 -17.58 10.03 -13.29
C VAL A 110 -16.34 9.17 -13.12
N ALA A 111 -16.17 8.21 -14.05
CA ALA A 111 -14.95 7.44 -14.14
C ALA A 111 -13.82 8.35 -14.65
N ASP A 112 -12.68 8.32 -13.98
CA ASP A 112 -11.50 9.06 -14.38
C ASP A 112 -10.55 8.11 -15.13
N PRO A 113 -10.35 8.29 -16.45
CA PRO A 113 -9.51 7.40 -17.25
C PRO A 113 -8.03 7.47 -16.86
N ASP A 114 -7.61 8.55 -16.20
CA ASP A 114 -6.23 8.75 -15.75
C ASP A 114 -6.02 8.34 -14.29
N ALA A 115 -7.09 7.92 -13.59
CA ALA A 115 -7.00 7.55 -12.18
C ALA A 115 -6.18 6.27 -11.98
N GLN A 116 -5.24 6.36 -11.03
CA GLN A 116 -4.37 5.25 -10.68
C GLN A 116 -5.07 4.30 -9.69
N PRO A 117 -4.97 2.98 -9.89
CA PRO A 117 -5.45 2.00 -8.91
C PRO A 117 -4.58 2.01 -7.65
N TYR A 118 -5.16 1.50 -6.55
CA TYR A 118 -4.48 1.45 -5.25
C TYR A 118 -4.04 0.05 -4.90
N ARG A 119 -2.94 -0.06 -4.15
CA ARG A 119 -2.56 -1.29 -3.46
C ARG A 119 -2.37 -1.02 -1.98
N HIS A 120 -3.04 -1.81 -1.14
CA HIS A 120 -2.80 -1.80 0.30
C HIS A 120 -1.78 -2.88 0.64
N VAL A 121 -0.58 -2.47 1.02
CA VAL A 121 0.48 -3.38 1.42
C VAL A 121 0.35 -3.64 2.91
N VAL A 122 0.19 -4.91 3.29
CA VAL A 122 -0.29 -5.30 4.62
C VAL A 122 0.85 -5.76 5.50
N ALA A 123 1.70 -6.66 5.01
CA ALA A 123 2.79 -7.23 5.79
C ALA A 123 4.03 -7.47 4.94
N PHE A 124 5.19 -7.45 5.61
CA PHE A 124 6.49 -7.89 5.11
C PHE A 124 7.16 -8.63 6.26
N VAL A 125 7.23 -9.96 6.18
CA VAL A 125 7.75 -10.79 7.27
C VAL A 125 8.50 -12.00 6.73
N HIS A 126 9.32 -12.60 7.59
CA HIS A 126 10.00 -13.84 7.28
C HIS A 126 8.98 -14.98 7.07
N ARG A 127 9.30 -15.92 6.18
CA ARG A 127 8.39 -17.02 5.82
C ARG A 127 8.11 -17.98 6.98
N ALA A 128 8.99 -18.00 7.98
CA ALA A 128 8.81 -18.78 9.20
C ALA A 128 7.73 -18.19 10.13
N ASP A 129 7.41 -16.90 10.00
CA ASP A 129 6.49 -16.18 10.90
C ASP A 129 5.04 -16.21 10.42
N ASP A 130 4.67 -17.18 9.58
CA ASP A 130 3.35 -17.32 8.95
C ASP A 130 2.80 -15.99 8.38
N PRO A 131 3.26 -15.58 7.19
CA PRO A 131 2.82 -14.34 6.55
C PRO A 131 1.30 -14.23 6.36
N ALA A 132 0.60 -15.36 6.18
CA ALA A 132 -0.85 -15.37 6.06
C ALA A 132 -1.52 -15.04 7.40
N ALA A 133 -1.00 -15.55 8.51
CA ALA A 133 -1.48 -15.20 9.83
C ALA A 133 -1.27 -13.71 10.15
N VAL A 134 -0.06 -13.20 9.94
CA VAL A 134 0.24 -11.77 10.16
C VAL A 134 -0.67 -10.87 9.32
N THR A 135 -0.93 -11.27 8.07
CA THR A 135 -1.82 -10.53 7.16
C THR A 135 -3.27 -10.56 7.67
N GLY A 136 -3.76 -11.74 8.04
CA GLY A 136 -5.12 -11.91 8.57
C GLY A 136 -5.37 -11.08 9.82
N ASP A 137 -4.44 -11.11 10.77
CA ASP A 137 -4.53 -10.35 12.02
C ASP A 137 -4.52 -8.83 11.78
N ARG A 138 -3.66 -8.35 10.88
CA ARG A 138 -3.60 -6.93 10.50
C ARG A 138 -4.88 -6.43 9.83
N LEU A 139 -5.53 -7.30 9.06
CA LEU A 139 -6.81 -7.00 8.43
C LEU A 139 -8.01 -7.22 9.37
N GLY A 140 -7.79 -7.64 10.61
CA GLY A 140 -8.86 -7.90 11.58
C GLY A 140 -9.72 -9.11 11.22
N ARG A 141 -9.18 -10.05 10.45
CA ARG A 141 -9.91 -11.23 9.98
C ARG A 141 -9.95 -12.32 11.04
N THR A 142 -10.97 -13.16 10.97
CA THR A 142 -11.13 -14.29 11.88
C THR A 142 -10.85 -15.60 11.16
N ARG A 143 -10.03 -16.48 11.76
CA ARG A 143 -9.73 -17.81 11.19
C ARG A 143 -11.01 -18.64 11.03
N GLY A 144 -11.14 -19.30 9.89
CA GLY A 144 -12.28 -20.17 9.60
C GLY A 144 -13.59 -19.44 9.29
N LEU A 145 -13.61 -18.09 9.35
CA LEU A 145 -14.73 -17.29 8.91
C LEU A 145 -14.44 -16.71 7.52
N LEU A 146 -15.44 -16.75 6.65
CA LEU A 146 -15.40 -16.09 5.35
C LEU A 146 -15.84 -14.65 5.50
N GLU A 147 -15.12 -13.75 4.86
CA GLU A 147 -15.46 -12.33 4.84
C GLU A 147 -16.66 -12.12 3.91
N PRO A 148 -17.77 -11.51 4.41
CA PRO A 148 -18.96 -11.28 3.57
C PRO A 148 -18.66 -10.44 2.33
N GLU A 149 -17.72 -9.49 2.43
CA GLU A 149 -17.29 -8.62 1.34
C GLU A 149 -16.55 -9.38 0.23
N LEU A 150 -16.03 -10.57 0.53
CA LEU A 150 -15.31 -11.43 -0.42
C LEU A 150 -16.22 -12.52 -1.00
N HIS A 151 -17.52 -12.45 -0.73
CA HIS A 151 -18.48 -13.36 -1.31
C HIS A 151 -18.53 -13.18 -2.84
N GLY A 152 -18.55 -14.28 -3.59
CA GLY A 152 -18.46 -14.26 -5.05
C GLY A 152 -17.02 -14.19 -5.60
N LEU A 153 -16.01 -13.90 -4.78
CA LEU A 153 -14.62 -14.13 -5.18
C LEU A 153 -14.33 -15.63 -5.13
N GLY A 154 -14.11 -16.22 -6.30
CA GLY A 154 -13.69 -17.62 -6.39
C GLY A 154 -12.33 -17.80 -5.72
N GLY A 155 -12.19 -18.72 -4.77
CA GLY A 155 -10.88 -19.19 -4.27
C GLY A 155 -10.14 -20.07 -5.28
N GLY A 156 -10.37 -19.82 -6.57
CA GLY A 156 -10.49 -20.84 -7.60
C GLY A 156 -9.35 -20.92 -8.60
N GLU A 157 -8.16 -20.44 -8.25
CA GLU A 157 -6.96 -21.00 -8.84
C GLU A 157 -6.22 -21.77 -7.77
N ARG A 158 -6.18 -23.10 -7.94
CA ARG A 158 -5.43 -23.98 -7.06
C ARG A 158 -4.04 -23.39 -6.84
N PRO A 159 -3.50 -23.38 -5.60
CA PRO A 159 -2.09 -23.12 -5.40
C PRO A 159 -1.31 -24.03 -6.35
N SER A 160 -0.46 -23.45 -7.19
CA SER A 160 0.54 -24.22 -7.94
C SER A 160 1.52 -24.81 -6.93
N VAL A 161 1.16 -25.98 -6.39
CA VAL A 161 2.13 -26.89 -5.79
C VAL A 161 2.85 -27.54 -6.98
N GLY A 162 3.92 -26.89 -7.43
CA GLY A 162 4.67 -27.23 -8.64
C GLY A 162 5.24 -25.98 -9.32
N PRO A 163 6.17 -26.15 -10.29
CA PRO A 163 6.64 -25.03 -11.12
C PRO A 163 5.42 -24.26 -11.65
N GLN A 164 5.50 -22.94 -11.53
CA GLN A 164 4.42 -22.00 -11.81
C GLN A 164 3.78 -22.36 -13.15
N ARG A 165 2.48 -22.71 -13.16
CA ARG A 165 1.76 -22.91 -14.42
C ARG A 165 1.76 -21.57 -15.14
N GLU A 166 2.22 -21.59 -16.39
CA GLU A 166 2.15 -20.44 -17.30
C GLU A 166 0.70 -19.93 -17.33
N GLY A 167 0.49 -18.67 -16.94
CA GLY A 167 -0.83 -18.01 -16.94
C GLY A 167 -1.59 -17.93 -15.61
N ALA A 168 -1.08 -18.44 -14.48
CA ALA A 168 -1.74 -18.26 -13.17
C ALA A 168 -1.65 -16.78 -12.69
N PRO A 169 -2.76 -16.06 -12.43
CA PRO A 169 -2.77 -14.74 -11.82
C PRO A 169 -1.93 -14.61 -10.57
N THR A 170 -0.94 -13.74 -10.68
CA THR A 170 -0.06 -13.29 -9.60
C THR A 170 -0.64 -12.09 -8.83
N THR A 171 -1.69 -11.47 -9.37
CA THR A 171 -2.36 -10.30 -8.80
C THR A 171 -3.63 -10.68 -8.03
N PRO A 172 -3.95 -9.97 -6.95
CA PRO A 172 -5.20 -10.17 -6.22
C PRO A 172 -6.40 -9.72 -7.05
N HIS A 173 -7.60 -10.11 -6.62
CA HIS A 173 -8.82 -9.53 -7.18
C HIS A 173 -8.85 -8.03 -6.87
N ARG A 174 -9.11 -7.23 -7.90
CA ARG A 174 -9.40 -5.81 -7.71
C ARG A 174 -10.83 -5.65 -7.23
N ILE A 175 -10.99 -4.99 -6.09
CA ILE A 175 -12.29 -4.71 -5.46
C ILE A 175 -12.44 -3.22 -5.18
N PRO A 176 -13.65 -2.73 -4.89
CA PRO A 176 -13.83 -1.34 -4.45
C PRO A 176 -13.00 -1.03 -3.21
N VAL A 177 -12.52 0.21 -3.10
CA VAL A 177 -11.77 0.65 -1.91
C VAL A 177 -12.67 0.56 -0.67
N PRO A 178 -12.29 -0.21 0.36
CA PRO A 178 -13.10 -0.37 1.56
C PRO A 178 -13.12 0.91 2.40
N GLY A 179 -14.16 1.07 3.23
CA GLY A 179 -14.43 2.30 3.96
C GLY A 179 -13.29 2.80 4.84
N ASP A 180 -12.54 1.87 5.44
CA ASP A 180 -11.35 2.16 6.27
C ASP A 180 -10.19 2.77 5.47
N LEU A 181 -10.09 2.46 4.18
CA LEU A 181 -9.04 2.95 3.29
C LEU A 181 -9.45 4.17 2.44
N LEU A 182 -10.74 4.49 2.36
CA LEU A 182 -11.24 5.58 1.51
C LEU A 182 -10.53 6.91 1.79
N LYS A 183 -10.34 7.27 3.06
CA LYS A 183 -9.66 8.51 3.43
C LYS A 183 -8.20 8.54 2.98
N ALA A 184 -7.47 7.43 3.16
CA ALA A 184 -6.08 7.32 2.72
C ALA A 184 -5.97 7.38 1.19
N ALA A 185 -6.87 6.70 0.48
CA ALA A 185 -6.95 6.73 -0.98
C ALA A 185 -7.27 8.14 -1.51
N GLN A 186 -8.22 8.87 -0.89
CA GLN A 186 -8.53 10.26 -1.23
C GLN A 186 -7.32 11.17 -1.06
N ILE A 187 -6.62 11.06 0.08
CA ILE A 187 -5.40 11.84 0.34
C ILE A 187 -4.35 11.57 -0.75
N LEU A 188 -4.13 10.30 -1.12
CA LEU A 188 -3.14 9.95 -2.16
C LEU A 188 -3.53 10.47 -3.54
N ARG A 189 -4.82 10.40 -3.92
CA ARG A 189 -5.33 10.94 -5.18
C ARG A 189 -5.11 12.45 -5.28
N ASP A 190 -5.40 13.16 -4.19
CA ASP A 190 -5.39 14.63 -4.14
C ASP A 190 -3.99 15.18 -3.82
N SER A 191 -3.03 14.31 -3.46
CA SER A 191 -1.65 14.69 -3.19
C SER A 191 -0.89 14.96 -4.49
N PRO A 192 -0.07 16.01 -4.53
CA PRO A 192 0.76 16.27 -5.70
C PRO A 192 1.89 15.22 -5.79
N PRO A 193 2.44 14.96 -6.99
CA PRO A 193 3.49 13.95 -7.17
C PRO A 193 4.68 14.20 -6.23
N ALA A 194 5.25 13.13 -5.66
CA ALA A 194 6.42 13.23 -4.79
C ALA A 194 7.54 14.06 -5.48
N GLY A 195 8.00 15.12 -4.80
CA GLY A 195 9.00 16.06 -5.33
C GLY A 195 8.45 17.39 -5.86
N THR A 196 7.13 17.57 -5.90
CA THR A 196 6.54 18.90 -6.16
C THR A 196 6.34 19.65 -4.84
N ALA A 197 6.93 20.84 -4.73
CA ALA A 197 6.71 21.71 -3.58
C ALA A 197 5.21 21.98 -3.44
N PRO A 198 4.64 21.97 -2.22
CA PRO A 198 3.24 22.33 -2.04
C PRO A 198 3.04 23.74 -2.61
N LYS A 199 2.11 23.86 -3.58
CA LYS A 199 1.69 25.16 -4.08
C LYS A 199 1.29 25.99 -2.85
N PRO A 200 1.88 27.18 -2.61
CA PRO A 200 1.49 27.99 -1.47
C PRO A 200 -0.02 28.14 -1.53
N ALA A 201 -0.72 27.71 -0.48
CA ALA A 201 -2.13 28.00 -0.34
C ALA A 201 -2.24 29.52 -0.51
N ALA A 202 -2.93 29.96 -1.57
CA ALA A 202 -3.21 31.38 -1.72
C ALA A 202 -3.88 31.81 -0.42
N ALA A 203 -3.18 32.64 0.35
CA ALA A 203 -3.68 33.11 1.63
C ALA A 203 -5.08 33.66 1.39
N PRO A 204 -6.08 33.32 2.23
CA PRO A 204 -7.41 33.87 2.07
C PRO A 204 -7.25 35.38 2.02
N GLN A 205 -7.67 36.01 0.91
CA GLN A 205 -7.72 37.46 0.83
C GLN A 205 -8.63 37.91 1.96
N ALA A 206 -8.02 38.39 3.05
CA ALA A 206 -8.72 39.04 4.12
C ALA A 206 -9.40 40.25 3.47
N ASN A 207 -10.71 40.11 3.22
CA ASN A 207 -11.57 41.15 2.72
C ASN A 207 -11.74 42.16 3.88
N VAL A 208 -10.72 42.97 4.13
CA VAL A 208 -10.76 44.03 5.14
C VAL A 208 -11.43 45.23 4.50
N SER A 209 -12.77 45.19 4.44
CA SER A 209 -13.58 46.41 4.33
C SER A 209 -13.38 47.22 5.61
N ARG A 210 -12.33 48.06 5.65
CA ARG A 210 -12.11 49.01 6.74
C ARG A 210 -12.86 50.31 6.40
N PRO A 211 -13.81 50.77 7.22
CA PRO A 211 -14.44 52.07 7.00
C PRO A 211 -13.40 53.18 7.18
N SER A 212 -13.47 54.19 6.31
CA SER A 212 -12.61 55.37 6.34
C SER A 212 -12.87 56.19 7.61
N ALA A 213 -11.85 56.34 8.45
CA ALA A 213 -11.88 57.25 9.59
C ALA A 213 -11.19 58.60 9.23
N PRO A 214 -11.56 59.70 9.91
CA PRO A 214 -11.55 61.05 9.35
C PRO A 214 -10.16 61.69 9.36
N GLY A 215 -10.00 62.66 8.46
CA GLY A 215 -8.74 63.33 8.18
C GLY A 215 -8.17 64.18 9.31
N THR A 216 -6.85 64.33 9.26
CA THR A 216 -6.11 65.42 9.90
C THR A 216 -5.20 66.03 8.84
N SER A 217 -5.53 67.23 8.37
CA SER A 217 -4.56 68.10 7.71
C SER A 217 -4.42 69.37 8.54
N LYS A 218 -3.16 69.71 8.80
CA LYS A 218 -2.69 70.75 9.69
C LYS A 218 -2.88 72.15 9.09
N SER A 219 -2.99 73.09 10.01
CA SER A 219 -2.81 74.54 9.86
C SER A 219 -1.69 74.94 8.90
N LYS A 220 -1.91 76.06 8.20
CA LYS A 220 -0.85 76.99 7.79
C LYS A 220 -1.34 78.42 7.96
N ASP A 221 -0.46 79.23 8.53
CA ASP A 221 -0.58 80.64 8.87
C ASP A 221 -1.08 81.53 7.73
N ARG A 222 -2.03 82.43 8.02
CA ARG A 222 -1.87 83.88 8.03
C ARG A 222 -3.16 84.59 8.44
#